data_AF-A0A5C7R1V1-F1
#
_entry.id   AF-A0A5C7R1V1-F1
#
_cell.length_a   1.000
_cell.length_b   1.000
_cell.length_c   1.000
_cell.angle_alpha   90.00
_cell.angle_beta   90.00
_cell.angle_gamma   90.00
#
_symmetry.space_group_name_H-M   'P 1'
#
loop_
_entity.id
_entity.type
_entity.pdbx_description
1 polymer ?
#
loop_
_entity_poly.entity_id
_entity_poly.type
_entity_poly.pdbx_seq_one_letter_code
_entity_poly.pdbx_strand_id
1 'polypeptide(L)'
;MRHHCIALGRQPARHFTKRRGTTMRLAVKIFMVMALTLAILIPLSMIRGVIGERQQYRAEAVRKVSAGIGGKQVVGGPVLVVPYEETVEENFTGDDGIARKVLRRKHSQWTFFPDTLAIDGVLKPDSRKSGLFVVNIFEWNGRVDAHFDVQIPADDGVARRRIGQPWL
;
A
#
# COMPACT_ATOMS: atom_id res chain seq x y z
N MET A 1 -40.92 -96.75 -32.32
CA MET A 1 -39.95 -96.36 -31.27
C MET A 1 -39.43 -94.97 -31.63
N ARG A 2 -39.60 -93.87 -30.88
CA ARG A 2 -39.85 -93.61 -29.47
C ARG A 2 -40.84 -92.44 -29.31
N HIS A 3 -41.69 -92.55 -28.29
CA HIS A 3 -42.46 -91.49 -27.68
C HIS A 3 -41.60 -90.65 -26.72
N HIS A 4 -42.19 -89.55 -26.22
CA HIS A 4 -41.82 -88.74 -25.04
C HIS A 4 -40.84 -87.59 -25.28
N CYS A 5 -40.98 -86.43 -24.64
CA CYS A 5 -42.06 -85.81 -23.87
C CYS A 5 -41.57 -84.38 -23.60
N ILE A 6 -42.47 -83.41 -23.65
CA ILE A 6 -42.22 -81.99 -23.39
C ILE A 6 -41.90 -81.81 -21.89
N ALA A 7 -40.69 -81.35 -21.57
CA ALA A 7 -40.33 -80.96 -20.21
C ALA A 7 -40.61 -79.47 -19.99
N LEU A 8 -41.76 -79.20 -19.37
CA LEU A 8 -42.16 -77.88 -18.89
C LEU A 8 -41.29 -77.51 -17.66
N GLY A 9 -40.27 -76.68 -17.86
CA GLY A 9 -39.43 -76.14 -16.79
C GLY A 9 -40.20 -75.10 -15.97
N ARG A 10 -40.76 -75.53 -14.83
CA ARG A 10 -41.41 -74.68 -13.83
C ARG A 10 -40.40 -73.74 -13.17
N GLN A 11 -40.45 -72.44 -13.48
CA GLN A 11 -39.67 -71.42 -12.77
C GLN A 11 -40.32 -71.13 -11.40
N PRO A 12 -39.58 -71.12 -10.28
CA PRO A 12 -40.14 -70.76 -8.99
C PRO A 12 -40.23 -69.23 -8.84
N ALA A 13 -41.33 -68.80 -8.21
CA ALA A 13 -41.63 -67.43 -7.87
C ALA A 13 -40.49 -66.76 -7.06
N ARG A 14 -39.97 -65.65 -7.56
CA ARG A 14 -39.06 -64.77 -6.82
C ARG A 14 -39.85 -64.01 -5.76
N HIS A 15 -39.76 -64.48 -4.51
CA HIS A 15 -40.25 -63.73 -3.36
C HIS A 15 -39.50 -62.38 -3.26
N PHE A 16 -40.22 -61.30 -3.50
CA PHE A 16 -39.76 -59.93 -3.25
C PHE A 16 -39.75 -59.72 -1.72
N THR A 17 -38.63 -60.02 -1.07
CA THR A 17 -38.47 -59.80 0.38
C THR A 17 -38.46 -58.30 0.66
N LYS A 18 -39.57 -57.81 1.18
CA LYS A 18 -39.78 -56.43 1.65
C LYS A 18 -38.80 -56.14 2.80
N ARG A 19 -37.67 -55.47 2.54
CA ARG A 19 -36.74 -54.95 3.56
C ARG A 19 -37.43 -53.83 4.36
N ARG A 20 -38.24 -54.20 5.36
CA ARG A 20 -38.70 -53.28 6.40
C ARG A 20 -37.59 -53.18 7.45
N GLY A 21 -36.91 -52.03 7.51
CA GLY A 21 -35.89 -51.77 8.53
C GLY A 21 -34.69 -50.93 8.08
N THR A 22 -34.73 -50.33 6.89
CA THR A 22 -33.62 -49.50 6.37
C THR A 22 -33.69 -48.04 6.80
N THR A 23 -34.87 -47.46 7.01
CA THR A 23 -35.02 -46.01 7.30
C THR A 23 -34.33 -45.58 8.60
N MET A 24 -34.54 -46.33 9.69
CA MET A 24 -33.92 -46.02 10.98
C MET A 24 -32.39 -46.20 10.94
N ARG A 25 -31.92 -47.24 10.22
CA ARG A 25 -30.47 -47.48 10.02
C ARG A 25 -29.84 -46.43 9.10
N LEU A 26 -30.60 -45.89 8.14
CA LEU A 26 -30.15 -44.83 7.24
C LEU A 26 -30.03 -43.49 7.98
N ALA A 27 -31.01 -43.15 8.81
CA ALA A 27 -30.99 -41.95 9.63
C ALA A 27 -29.78 -41.91 10.58
N VAL A 28 -29.46 -43.03 11.23
CA VAL A 28 -28.26 -43.16 12.09
C VAL A 28 -26.98 -42.97 11.29
N LYS A 29 -26.87 -43.53 10.08
CA LYS A 29 -25.71 -43.34 9.21
C LYS A 29 -25.55 -41.88 8.78
N ILE A 30 -26.64 -41.21 8.39
CA ILE A 30 -26.61 -39.78 8.01
C ILE A 30 -26.19 -38.93 9.20
N PHE A 31 -26.75 -39.17 10.39
CA PHE A 31 -26.36 -38.45 11.60
C PHE A 31 -24.88 -38.64 11.93
N MET A 32 -24.37 -39.87 11.81
CA MET A 32 -22.95 -40.17 12.05
C MET A 32 -22.04 -39.42 11.06
N VAL A 33 -22.39 -39.39 9.77
CA VAL A 33 -21.63 -38.63 8.75
C VAL A 33 -21.67 -37.14 9.03
N MET A 34 -22.84 -36.60 9.39
CA MET A 34 -22.99 -35.19 9.78
C MET A 34 -22.12 -34.86 11.00
N ALA A 35 -22.16 -35.68 12.05
CA ALA A 35 -21.35 -35.49 13.25
C ALA A 35 -19.85 -35.52 12.96
N LEU A 36 -19.37 -36.48 12.15
CA LEU A 36 -17.97 -36.54 11.70
C LEU A 36 -17.58 -35.32 10.87
N THR A 37 -18.46 -34.86 9.99
CA THR A 37 -18.21 -33.68 9.15
C THR A 37 -18.09 -32.42 10.00
N LEU A 38 -18.99 -32.22 10.97
CA LEU A 38 -18.92 -31.11 11.91
C LEU A 38 -17.66 -31.20 12.80
N ALA A 39 -17.30 -32.40 13.25
CA ALA A 39 -16.11 -32.63 14.05
C ALA A 39 -14.81 -32.23 13.32
N ILE A 40 -14.78 -32.32 11.99
CA ILE A 40 -13.66 -31.84 11.16
C ILE A 40 -13.80 -30.34 10.85
N LEU A 41 -15.02 -29.84 10.68
CA LEU A 41 -15.26 -28.45 10.30
C LEU A 41 -14.91 -27.46 11.42
N ILE A 42 -15.16 -27.82 12.69
CA ILE A 42 -14.82 -27.01 13.86
C ILE A 42 -13.31 -26.71 13.92
N PRO A 43 -12.39 -27.70 13.93
CA PRO A 43 -10.96 -27.42 13.95
C PRO A 43 -10.50 -26.70 12.68
N LEU A 44 -11.11 -26.97 11.52
CA LEU A 44 -10.78 -26.27 10.28
C LEU A 44 -11.15 -24.77 10.35
N SER A 45 -12.29 -24.40 10.93
CA SER A 45 -12.67 -23.01 11.10
C SER A 45 -11.79 -22.29 12.12
N MET A 46 -11.42 -22.97 13.21
CA MET A 46 -10.45 -22.45 14.19
C MET A 46 -9.11 -22.14 13.55
N ILE A 47 -8.59 -23.03 12.70
CA ILE A 47 -7.32 -22.79 11.97
C ILE A 47 -7.43 -21.55 11.09
N ARG A 48 -8.54 -21.38 10.35
CA ARG A 48 -8.76 -20.17 9.52
C ARG A 48 -8.83 -18.90 10.38
N GLY A 49 -9.44 -18.97 11.56
CA GLY A 49 -9.47 -17.87 12.53
C GLY A 49 -8.06 -17.48 12.99
N VAL A 50 -7.27 -18.45 13.43
CA VAL A 50 -5.87 -18.24 13.88
C VAL A 50 -4.99 -17.69 12.75
N ILE A 51 -5.20 -18.13 11.51
CA ILE A 51 -4.48 -17.59 10.34
C ILE A 51 -4.88 -16.12 10.11
N GLY A 52 -6.19 -15.80 10.21
CA GLY A 52 -6.70 -14.44 10.10
C GLY A 52 -6.06 -13.51 11.13
N GLU A 53 -6.02 -13.93 12.40
CA GLU A 53 -5.36 -13.20 13.48
C GLU A 53 -3.88 -12.95 13.16
N ARG A 54 -3.13 -13.95 12.67
CA ARG A 54 -1.72 -13.76 12.33
C ARG A 54 -1.48 -12.77 11.19
N GLN A 55 -2.34 -12.74 10.18
CA GLN A 55 -2.24 -11.77 9.10
C GLN A 55 -2.55 -10.35 9.59
N GLN A 56 -3.60 -10.20 10.41
CA GLN A 56 -3.99 -8.92 10.99
C GLN A 56 -2.92 -8.38 11.95
N TYR A 57 -2.32 -9.26 12.77
CA TYR A 57 -1.20 -8.92 13.66
C TYR A 57 0.06 -8.47 12.90
N ARG A 58 0.38 -9.10 11.77
CA ARG A 58 1.50 -8.65 10.90
C ARG A 58 1.26 -7.25 10.36
N ALA A 59 0.06 -7.00 9.85
CA ALA A 59 -0.32 -5.69 9.34
C ALA A 59 -0.25 -4.62 10.42
N GLU A 60 -0.70 -4.93 11.64
CA GLU A 60 -0.65 -4.02 12.78
C GLU A 60 0.78 -3.73 13.28
N ALA A 61 1.65 -4.74 13.30
CA ALA A 61 3.06 -4.57 13.66
C ALA A 61 3.79 -3.65 12.68
N VAL A 62 3.59 -3.83 11.37
CA VAL A 62 4.14 -2.92 10.34
C VAL A 62 3.61 -1.50 10.55
N ARG A 63 2.31 -1.35 10.80
CA ARG A 63 1.68 -0.05 11.01
C ARG A 63 2.25 0.69 12.22
N LYS A 64 2.42 0.00 13.36
CA LYS A 64 3.05 0.57 14.57
C LYS A 64 4.50 1.00 14.34
N VAL A 65 5.29 0.18 13.65
CA VAL A 65 6.68 0.54 13.33
C VAL A 65 6.72 1.71 12.35
N SER A 66 5.90 1.71 11.29
CA SER A 66 5.84 2.83 10.35
C SER A 66 5.37 4.14 10.99
N ALA A 67 4.49 4.08 11.99
CA ALA A 67 4.02 5.25 12.72
C ALA A 67 5.10 5.85 13.65
N GLY A 68 6.01 5.02 14.16
CA GLY A 68 7.08 5.48 15.06
C GLY A 68 8.28 6.12 14.35
N ILE A 69 8.53 5.80 13.08
CA ILE A 69 9.77 6.16 12.38
C ILE A 69 9.52 6.89 11.05
N GLY A 70 8.26 7.17 10.70
CA GLY A 70 7.86 7.80 9.44
C GLY A 70 8.03 6.82 8.28
N GLY A 71 6.91 6.25 7.80
CA GLY A 71 6.84 5.13 6.85
C GLY A 71 7.74 5.19 5.61
N LYS A 72 7.17 5.33 4.41
CA LYS A 72 7.98 5.40 3.18
C LYS A 72 8.58 6.80 3.04
N GLN A 73 9.89 6.91 3.15
CA GLN A 73 10.59 8.18 3.00
C GLN A 73 11.26 8.26 1.62
N VAL A 74 11.20 9.43 1.00
CA VAL A 74 11.93 9.76 -0.23
C VAL A 74 12.87 10.89 0.13
N VAL A 75 14.17 10.67 0.01
CA VAL A 75 15.19 11.68 0.27
C VAL A 75 15.52 12.37 -1.05
N GLY A 76 15.24 13.67 -1.12
CA GLY A 76 15.59 14.54 -2.24
C GLY A 76 16.80 15.41 -1.93
N GLY A 77 17.46 15.92 -2.97
CA GLY A 77 18.55 16.87 -2.82
C GLY A 77 18.07 18.28 -2.39
N PRO A 78 18.96 19.09 -1.81
CA PRO A 78 18.65 20.48 -1.44
C PRO A 78 18.40 21.35 -2.69
N VAL A 79 17.60 22.42 -2.55
CA VAL A 79 17.25 23.33 -3.65
C VAL A 79 17.45 24.77 -3.18
N LEU A 80 18.23 25.55 -3.93
CA LEU A 80 18.49 26.94 -3.58
C LEU A 80 17.44 27.86 -4.19
N VAL A 81 16.71 28.61 -3.37
CA VAL A 81 15.70 29.58 -3.81
C VAL A 81 16.21 31.00 -3.56
N VAL A 82 16.23 31.82 -4.60
CA VAL A 82 16.65 33.23 -4.55
C VAL A 82 15.43 34.12 -4.86
N PRO A 83 14.81 34.78 -3.86
CA PRO A 83 13.73 35.72 -4.11
C PRO A 83 14.27 37.03 -4.73
N TYR A 84 13.49 37.64 -5.61
CA TYR A 84 13.72 39.00 -6.09
C TYR A 84 12.40 39.79 -6.12
N GLU A 85 12.45 41.04 -5.70
CA GLU A 85 11.37 42.00 -5.91
C GLU A 85 11.63 42.73 -7.21
N GLU A 86 10.63 42.90 -8.08
CA GLU A 86 10.69 43.73 -9.28
C GLU A 86 9.63 44.82 -9.21
N THR A 87 10.01 46.07 -9.45
CA THR A 87 9.06 47.17 -9.58
C THR A 87 8.61 47.27 -11.04
N VAL A 88 7.39 46.83 -11.33
CA VAL A 88 6.80 46.89 -12.68
C VAL A 88 5.96 48.17 -12.78
N GLU A 89 6.17 48.97 -13.82
CA GLU A 89 5.25 50.06 -14.18
C GLU A 89 4.03 49.45 -14.86
N GLU A 90 2.91 49.39 -14.15
CA GLU A 90 1.64 48.98 -14.74
C GLU A 90 0.84 50.24 -15.08
N ASN A 91 0.43 50.36 -16.35
CA ASN A 91 -0.48 51.42 -16.78
C ASN A 91 -1.88 51.04 -16.30
N PHE A 92 -2.33 51.66 -15.20
CA PHE A 92 -3.68 51.46 -14.70
C PHE A 92 -4.57 52.56 -15.28
N THR A 93 -5.49 52.20 -16.17
CA THR A 93 -6.55 53.09 -16.61
C THR A 93 -7.68 52.97 -15.59
N GLY A 94 -7.92 54.03 -14.81
CA GLY A 94 -9.11 54.08 -13.94
C GLY A 94 -10.39 54.17 -14.77
N ASP A 95 -11.55 53.94 -14.15
CA ASP A 95 -12.88 54.08 -14.78
C ASP A 95 -13.13 55.49 -15.39
N ASP A 96 -12.27 56.45 -15.07
CA ASP A 96 -12.22 57.82 -15.59
C ASP A 96 -11.45 57.96 -16.92
N GLY A 97 -10.91 56.87 -17.49
CA GLY A 97 -10.20 56.87 -18.77
C GLY A 97 -8.80 57.49 -18.73
N ILE A 98 -8.32 57.89 -17.55
CA ILE A 98 -7.00 58.51 -17.36
C ILE A 98 -5.99 57.41 -17.02
N ALA A 99 -4.98 57.24 -17.88
CA ALA A 99 -3.86 56.33 -17.63
C ALA A 99 -2.98 56.90 -16.50
N ARG A 100 -2.98 56.23 -15.35
CA ARG A 100 -2.05 56.52 -14.24
C ARG A 100 -0.97 55.45 -14.22
N LYS A 101 0.29 55.87 -14.19
CA LYS A 101 1.43 54.98 -13.94
C LYS A 101 1.46 54.62 -12.46
N VAL A 102 1.17 53.37 -12.13
CA VAL A 102 1.28 52.86 -10.76
C VAL A 102 2.47 51.91 -10.70
N LEU A 103 3.46 52.27 -9.88
CA LEU A 103 4.59 51.40 -9.57
C LEU A 103 4.09 50.27 -8.66
N ARG A 104 3.94 49.06 -9.19
CA ARG A 104 3.64 47.88 -8.36
C ARG A 104 4.88 47.03 -8.15
N ARG A 105 5.11 46.65 -6.89
CA ARG A 105 6.17 45.73 -6.49
C ARG A 105 5.67 44.30 -6.63
N LYS A 106 6.26 43.55 -7.56
CA LYS A 106 5.98 42.12 -7.78
C LYS A 106 7.09 41.30 -7.14
N HIS A 107 6.71 40.36 -6.28
CA HIS A 107 7.65 39.41 -5.70
C HIS A 107 7.75 38.20 -6.63
N SER A 108 8.95 37.77 -6.96
CA SER A 108 9.23 36.60 -7.81
C SER A 108 10.44 35.85 -7.26
N GLN A 109 10.66 34.62 -7.71
CA GLN A 109 11.72 33.76 -7.16
C GLN A 109 12.42 32.99 -8.28
N TRP A 110 13.74 32.87 -8.17
CA TRP A 110 14.54 31.94 -8.96
C TRP A 110 14.81 30.67 -8.14
N THR A 111 14.78 29.52 -8.82
CA THR A 111 15.00 28.21 -8.21
C THR A 111 16.18 27.56 -8.91
N PHE A 112 17.22 27.25 -8.16
CA PHE A 112 18.44 26.63 -8.65
C PHE A 112 18.58 25.23 -8.07
N PHE A 113 18.77 24.26 -8.97
CA PHE A 113 19.09 22.89 -8.61
C PHE A 113 20.61 22.72 -8.54
N PRO A 114 21.12 21.81 -7.71
CA PRO A 114 22.56 21.56 -7.65
C PRO A 114 23.03 20.88 -8.94
N ASP A 115 24.16 21.34 -9.49
CA ASP A 115 24.80 20.73 -10.67
C ASP A 115 25.40 19.38 -10.33
N THR A 116 25.90 19.23 -9.10
CA THR A 116 26.45 17.98 -8.59
C THR A 116 25.85 17.68 -7.23
N LEU A 117 25.33 16.47 -7.06
CA LEU A 117 24.79 15.95 -5.81
C LEU A 117 25.51 14.63 -5.48
N ALA A 118 26.29 14.63 -4.40
CA ALA A 118 26.93 13.45 -3.86
C ALA A 118 26.22 13.04 -2.57
N ILE A 119 25.71 11.81 -2.54
CA ILE A 119 25.05 11.22 -1.37
C ILE A 119 25.83 9.96 -1.01
N ASP A 120 26.62 10.05 0.06
CA ASP A 120 27.45 8.96 0.54
C ASP A 120 27.05 8.57 1.94
N GLY A 121 27.11 7.28 2.25
CA GLY A 121 26.80 6.81 3.60
C GLY A 121 26.57 5.32 3.68
N VAL A 122 26.53 4.81 4.90
CA VAL A 122 26.30 3.40 5.17
C VAL A 122 24.87 3.21 5.64
N LEU A 123 24.13 2.35 4.95
CA LEU A 123 22.81 1.90 5.38
C LEU A 123 22.98 0.69 6.31
N LYS A 124 22.78 0.90 7.61
CA LYS A 124 22.88 -0.18 8.60
C LYS A 124 21.49 -0.76 8.85
N PRO A 125 21.28 -2.06 8.60
CA PRO A 125 20.08 -2.74 9.08
C PRO A 125 20.16 -2.87 10.60
N ASP A 126 19.15 -2.37 11.30
CA ASP A 126 18.94 -2.62 12.73
C ASP A 126 17.61 -3.38 12.91
N SER A 127 17.48 -4.13 13.99
CA SER A 127 16.29 -4.91 14.29
C SER A 127 15.59 -4.33 15.50
N ARG A 128 14.40 -3.76 15.32
CA ARG A 128 13.60 -3.23 16.42
C ARG A 128 12.49 -4.20 16.78
N LYS A 129 12.40 -4.50 18.09
CA LYS A 129 11.33 -5.32 18.65
C LYS A 129 10.12 -4.43 18.91
N SER A 130 8.96 -4.82 18.36
CA SER A 130 7.66 -4.28 18.74
C SER A 130 6.81 -5.45 19.26
N GLY A 131 6.73 -5.57 20.59
CA GLY A 131 6.08 -6.71 21.25
C GLY A 131 6.81 -8.03 20.98
N LEU A 132 6.10 -9.03 20.42
CA LEU A 132 6.65 -10.34 20.06
C LEU A 132 7.37 -10.37 18.70
N PHE A 133 7.32 -9.29 17.92
CA PHE A 133 7.79 -9.26 16.55
C PHE A 133 9.06 -8.42 16.39
N VAL A 134 9.95 -8.90 15.54
CA VAL A 134 11.17 -8.20 15.12
C VAL A 134 10.91 -7.59 13.75
N VAL A 135 11.13 -6.28 13.62
CA VAL A 135 11.06 -5.57 12.34
C VAL A 135 12.43 -5.02 12.00
N ASN A 136 12.88 -5.29 10.77
CA ASN A 136 14.13 -4.74 10.28
C ASN A 136 13.89 -3.29 9.87
N ILE A 137 14.65 -2.39 10.47
CA ILE A 137 14.73 -0.98 10.14
C ILE A 137 16.07 -0.72 9.48
N PHE A 138 16.15 0.35 8.70
CA PHE A 138 17.38 0.76 8.04
C PHE A 138 17.70 2.17 8.48
N GLU A 139 18.83 2.32 9.17
CA GLU A 139 19.33 3.62 9.58
C GLU A 139 20.45 4.02 8.62
N TRP A 140 20.27 5.17 7.96
CA TRP A 140 21.28 5.72 7.07
C TRP A 140 22.11 6.76 7.83
N ASN A 141 23.40 6.51 7.94
CA ASN A 141 24.37 7.48 8.47
C ASN A 141 25.33 7.84 7.34
N GLY A 142 25.25 9.09 6.90
CA GLY A 142 25.92 9.55 5.69
C GLY A 142 26.06 11.06 5.63
N ARG A 143 26.70 11.51 4.56
CA ARG A 143 26.88 12.92 4.20
C ARG A 143 26.18 13.18 2.87
N VAL A 144 25.45 14.29 2.82
CA VAL A 144 24.88 14.83 1.58
C VAL A 144 25.67 16.08 1.25
N ASP A 145 26.38 16.06 0.12
CA ASP A 145 27.12 17.20 -0.40
C ASP A 145 26.45 17.65 -1.72
N ALA A 146 26.15 18.94 -1.82
CA ALA A 146 25.53 19.53 -3.00
C ALA A 146 26.33 20.75 -3.45
N HIS A 147 26.64 20.81 -4.74
CA HIS A 147 27.33 21.93 -5.36
C HIS A 147 26.39 22.66 -6.31
N PHE A 148 26.36 24.00 -6.20
CA PHE A 148 25.53 24.87 -7.02
C PHE A 148 26.41 25.89 -7.74
N ASP A 149 26.46 25.87 -9.06
CA ASP A 149 27.07 26.92 -9.87
C ASP A 149 26.00 27.95 -10.23
N VAL A 150 25.69 28.84 -9.26
CA VAL A 150 24.67 29.89 -9.46
C VAL A 150 25.33 31.20 -9.86
N GLN A 151 25.10 31.59 -11.11
CA GLN A 151 25.32 32.96 -11.56
C GLN A 151 24.08 33.80 -11.23
N ILE A 152 24.06 34.40 -10.04
CA ILE A 152 23.02 35.39 -9.70
C ILE A 152 23.33 36.65 -10.51
N PRO A 153 22.44 37.10 -11.42
CA PRO A 153 22.61 38.37 -12.09
C PRO A 153 22.75 39.47 -11.04
N ALA A 154 23.85 40.21 -11.07
CA ALA A 154 24.06 41.34 -10.16
C ALA A 154 22.93 42.36 -10.34
N ASP A 155 22.56 43.04 -9.25
CA ASP A 155 21.64 44.18 -9.28
C ASP A 155 22.27 45.29 -10.12
N ASP A 156 22.04 45.25 -11.43
CA ASP A 156 22.64 46.13 -12.44
C ASP A 156 21.97 47.51 -12.48
N GLY A 157 20.99 47.77 -11.60
CA GLY A 157 20.29 49.04 -11.51
C GLY A 157 19.46 49.40 -12.76
N VAL A 158 19.48 48.57 -13.81
CA VAL A 158 18.70 48.75 -15.04
C VAL A 158 17.26 48.26 -14.82
N ALA A 159 17.10 47.22 -14.00
CA ALA A 159 15.81 46.84 -13.44
C ALA A 159 15.75 47.33 -11.98
N ARG A 160 14.68 48.04 -11.57
CA ARG A 160 14.41 48.35 -10.15
C ARG A 160 14.08 47.05 -9.40
N ARG A 161 15.09 46.21 -9.20
CA ARG A 161 14.96 44.90 -8.57
C ARG A 161 15.72 44.89 -7.25
N ARG A 162 15.12 44.36 -6.20
CA ARG A 162 15.81 44.11 -4.93
C ARG A 162 15.94 42.60 -4.74
N ILE A 163 17.17 42.11 -4.73
CA ILE A 163 17.45 40.70 -4.46
C ILE A 163 17.29 40.47 -2.94
N GLY A 164 16.50 39.46 -2.56
CA GLY A 164 16.31 39.09 -1.15
C GLY A 164 17.37 38.07 -0.68
N GLN A 165 17.25 37.64 0.57
CA GLN A 165 18.16 36.62 1.13
C GLN A 165 17.82 35.23 0.61
N PRO A 166 18.78 34.46 0.09
CA PRO A 166 18.53 33.10 -0.40
C PRO A 166 18.36 32.10 0.75
N TRP A 167 17.59 31.03 0.52
CA TRP A 167 17.42 29.90 1.44
C TRP A 167 17.44 28.55 0.71
N LEU A 168 17.72 27.48 1.47
CA LEU A 168 17.82 26.08 1.05
C LEU A 168 16.55 25.28 1.36
#